data_AF-A0A5B2YXD3-F1
#
_entry.id   AF-A0A5B2YXD3-F1
#
_cell.length_a   1.000
_cell.length_b   1.000
_cell.length_c   1.000
_cell.angle_alpha   90.00
_cell.angle_beta   90.00
_cell.angle_gamma   90.00
#
_symmetry.space_group_name_H-M   'P 1'
#
loop_
_entity.id
_entity.type
_entity.pdbx_description
1 polymer ?
#
loop_
_entity_poly.entity_id
_entity_poly.type
_entity_poly.pdbx_seq_one_letter_code
_entity_poly.pdbx_strand_id
1 'polypeptide(L)'
;MTSCSVNFLNSEANAQLFSDRRHTSLVIDAPIAVSSDNVYVAWWTNKSGNNEVLFRASNDNGATFDDKINLSNTPNSESEDVKIQASDSNVYVTWWERNQPKTIL
;
A
#
# COMPACT_ATOMS: atom_id res chain seq x y z
N MET A 1 -32.05 10.90 -6.82
CA MET A 1 -31.14 9.75 -6.99
C MET A 1 -29.73 10.31 -6.92
N THR A 2 -29.02 10.10 -5.81
CA THR A 2 -27.61 10.46 -5.70
C THR A 2 -26.80 9.47 -6.54
N SER A 3 -26.08 10.00 -7.53
CA SER A 3 -25.14 9.25 -8.36
C SER A 3 -23.95 8.83 -7.49
N CYS A 4 -23.64 7.54 -7.41
CA CYS A 4 -22.35 7.08 -6.89
C CYS A 4 -21.30 7.26 -7.99
N SER A 5 -20.35 8.17 -7.77
CA SER A 5 -19.14 8.25 -8.57
C SER A 5 -18.23 7.06 -8.24
N VAL A 6 -17.73 6.38 -9.27
CA VAL A 6 -16.69 5.35 -9.15
C VAL A 6 -15.38 5.97 -9.60
N ASN A 7 -14.46 6.19 -8.66
CA ASN A 7 -13.12 6.69 -8.96
C ASN A 7 -12.17 5.50 -9.12
N PHE A 8 -11.50 5.42 -10.28
CA PHE A 8 -10.49 4.40 -10.55
C PHE A 8 -9.12 4.93 -10.14
N LEU A 9 -8.45 4.24 -9.22
CA LEU A 9 -7.04 4.44 -8.95
C LEU A 9 -6.25 3.55 -9.88
N ASN A 10 -5.64 4.12 -10.93
CA ASN A 10 -4.60 3.39 -11.64
C ASN A 10 -3.27 3.62 -10.90
N SER A 11 -2.53 2.56 -10.65
CA SER A 11 -1.09 2.68 -10.52
C SER A 11 -0.52 2.06 -11.78
N GLU A 12 0.45 2.71 -12.43
CA GLU A 12 1.19 2.11 -13.56
C GLU A 12 2.07 0.91 -13.14
N ALA A 13 1.79 0.30 -11.98
CA ALA A 13 2.35 -0.98 -11.60
C ALA A 13 1.49 -2.06 -12.28
N ASN A 14 2.09 -2.79 -13.23
CA ASN A 14 1.50 -3.94 -13.92
C ASN A 14 0.86 -4.95 -12.92
N ALA A 15 -0.41 -4.75 -12.57
CA ALA A 15 -1.18 -5.69 -11.77
C ALA A 15 -1.71 -6.78 -12.69
N GLN A 16 -0.85 -7.77 -13.00
CA GLN A 16 -1.28 -8.96 -13.72
C GLN A 16 -1.69 -10.07 -12.73
N LEU A 17 -2.97 -10.47 -12.91
CA LEU A 17 -3.62 -11.74 -12.56
C LEU A 17 -4.13 -11.95 -11.12
N PHE A 18 -5.46 -11.99 -11.00
CA PHE A 18 -6.21 -12.59 -9.90
C PHE A 18 -6.20 -14.12 -10.05
N SER A 19 -5.72 -14.87 -9.05
CA SER A 19 -6.11 -16.29 -8.91
C SER A 19 -6.02 -16.83 -7.48
N ASP A 20 -6.80 -17.90 -7.29
CA ASP A 20 -7.34 -18.51 -6.06
C ASP A 20 -6.32 -19.33 -5.22
N ARG A 21 -6.71 -19.59 -3.97
CA ARG A 21 -5.96 -20.11 -2.80
C ARG A 21 -5.11 -21.37 -3.06
N ARG A 22 -3.87 -21.19 -3.53
CA ARG A 22 -2.68 -21.88 -3.02
C ARG A 22 -1.51 -20.90 -3.01
N HIS A 23 -0.94 -20.70 -1.83
CA HIS A 23 0.06 -19.68 -1.51
C HIS A 23 1.39 -19.96 -2.23
N THR A 24 1.57 -19.49 -3.47
CA THR A 24 2.88 -19.44 -4.19
C THR A 24 2.97 -18.30 -5.21
N SER A 25 2.40 -17.13 -4.95
CA SER A 25 2.64 -15.92 -5.75
C SER A 25 2.57 -14.70 -4.83
N LEU A 26 3.55 -13.79 -4.91
CA LEU A 26 3.59 -12.55 -4.13
C LEU A 26 2.34 -11.72 -4.45
N VAL A 27 1.38 -11.69 -3.53
CA VAL A 27 0.26 -10.74 -3.62
C VAL A 27 0.82 -9.39 -3.20
N ILE A 28 1.18 -8.56 -4.19
CA ILE A 28 1.40 -7.14 -3.94
C ILE A 28 0.01 -6.53 -3.72
N ASP A 29 -0.44 -6.55 -2.47
CA ASP A 29 -1.67 -5.90 -2.07
C ASP A 29 -1.42 -4.39 -1.92
N ALA A 30 -2.39 -3.60 -2.36
CA ALA A 30 -2.40 -2.15 -2.21
C ALA A 30 -3.67 -1.75 -1.44
N PRO A 31 -3.77 -2.11 -0.14
CA PRO A 31 -4.99 -1.92 0.61
C PRO A 31 -5.33 -0.43 0.73
N ILE A 32 -6.64 -0.16 0.76
CA ILE A 32 -7.23 1.18 0.75
C ILE A 32 -8.07 1.37 2.02
N ALA A 33 -8.03 2.57 2.59
CA ALA A 33 -9.00 3.02 3.58
C ALA A 33 -9.62 4.35 3.15
N VAL A 34 -10.86 4.59 3.57
CA VAL A 34 -11.61 5.81 3.23
C VAL A 34 -12.23 6.39 4.51
N SER A 35 -12.15 7.71 4.67
CA SER A 35 -12.84 8.45 5.74
C SER A 35 -13.30 9.80 5.19
N SER A 36 -14.63 10.00 5.12
CA SER A 36 -15.25 11.14 4.43
C SER A 36 -14.75 11.26 2.98
N ASP A 37 -14.27 12.43 2.57
CA ASP A 37 -13.71 12.67 1.23
C ASP A 37 -12.26 12.18 1.06
N ASN A 38 -11.65 11.62 2.11
CA ASN A 38 -10.26 11.20 2.06
C ASN A 38 -10.11 9.74 1.64
N VAL A 39 -9.16 9.50 0.73
CA VAL A 39 -8.78 8.16 0.28
C VAL A 39 -7.31 7.93 0.61
N TYR A 40 -7.02 6.82 1.26
CA TYR A 40 -5.67 6.46 1.68
C TYR A 40 -5.28 5.13 1.06
N VAL A 41 -4.08 5.05 0.49
CA VAL A 41 -3.54 3.82 -0.10
C VAL A 41 -2.20 3.54 0.52
N ALA A 42 -1.99 2.31 0.98
CA ALA A 42 -0.70 1.81 1.38
C ALA A 42 -0.34 0.60 0.53
N TRP A 43 0.93 0.41 0.22
CA TRP A 43 1.43 -0.75 -0.54
C TRP A 43 2.89 -0.97 -0.23
N TRP A 44 3.44 -2.14 -0.52
CA TRP A 44 4.88 -2.35 -0.47
C TRP A 44 5.49 -2.43 -1.88
N THR A 45 6.77 -2.10 -2.01
CA THR A 45 7.50 -2.25 -3.28
C THR A 45 8.97 -2.58 -3.03
N ASN A 46 9.58 -3.34 -3.94
CA ASN A 46 11.02 -3.67 -3.90
C ASN A 46 11.89 -2.82 -4.85
N LYS A 47 11.36 -1.72 -5.40
CA LYS A 47 12.06 -0.89 -6.40
C LYS A 47 13.39 -0.31 -5.90
N SER A 48 13.59 -0.21 -4.59
CA SER A 48 14.81 0.29 -3.94
C SER A 48 15.81 -0.80 -3.51
N GLY A 49 15.54 -2.08 -3.83
CA GLY A 49 16.41 -3.20 -3.46
C GLY A 49 15.99 -3.96 -2.20
N ASN A 50 14.95 -3.50 -1.52
CA ASN A 50 14.26 -4.18 -0.42
C ASN A 50 12.78 -3.75 -0.41
N ASN A 51 11.89 -4.56 0.15
CA ASN A 51 10.47 -4.25 0.30
C ASN A 51 10.27 -3.12 1.30
N GLU A 52 9.71 -2.02 0.83
CA GLU A 52 9.38 -0.84 1.65
C GLU A 52 7.89 -0.52 1.58
N VAL A 53 7.29 -0.15 2.70
CA VAL A 53 5.90 0.32 2.78
C VAL A 53 5.80 1.77 2.39
N LEU A 54 4.98 2.02 1.38
CA LEU A 54 4.69 3.32 0.82
C LEU A 54 3.25 3.70 1.06
N PHE A 55 3.02 5.01 1.15
CA PHE A 55 1.72 5.57 1.46
C PHE A 55 1.46 6.83 0.64
N ARG A 56 0.20 7.01 0.22
CA ARG A 56 -0.33 8.26 -0.33
C ARG A 56 -1.73 8.52 0.18
N ALA A 57 -2.05 9.81 0.32
CA ALA A 57 -3.37 10.29 0.70
C ALA A 57 -3.95 11.16 -0.42
N SER A 58 -5.27 11.12 -0.52
CA SER A 58 -6.10 12.06 -1.28
C SER A 58 -7.08 12.69 -0.31
N ASN A 59 -7.34 13.98 -0.50
CA ASN A 59 -8.35 14.75 0.23
C ASN A 59 -9.50 15.25 -0.67
N ASP A 60 -9.55 14.74 -1.91
CA ASP A 60 -10.47 15.17 -2.97
C ASP A 60 -11.17 14.00 -3.65
N ASN A 61 -11.63 13.02 -2.85
CA ASN A 61 -12.32 11.81 -3.30
C ASN A 61 -11.48 10.91 -4.22
N GLY A 62 -10.15 11.00 -4.16
CA GLY A 62 -9.25 10.22 -5.01
C GLY A 62 -9.00 10.84 -6.39
N ALA A 63 -9.34 12.12 -6.61
CA ALA A 63 -9.06 12.81 -7.86
C ALA A 63 -7.57 13.16 -7.99
N THR A 64 -6.93 13.57 -6.90
CA THR A 64 -5.48 13.80 -6.79
C THR A 64 -4.92 13.15 -5.53
N PHE A 65 -3.62 12.88 -5.54
CA PHE A 65 -2.91 12.30 -4.39
C PHE A 65 -1.66 13.10 -4.10
N ASP A 66 -1.43 13.34 -2.81
CA ASP A 66 -0.19 13.95 -2.30
C ASP A 66 1.04 13.12 -2.66
N ASP A 67 2.21 13.67 -2.39
CA ASP A 67 3.49 12.99 -2.59
C ASP A 67 3.57 11.68 -1.80
N LYS A 68 4.33 10.74 -2.36
CA LYS A 68 4.56 9.42 -1.77
C LYS A 68 5.41 9.52 -0.52
N ILE A 69 4.95 8.91 0.57
CA ILE A 69 5.69 8.78 1.83
C ILE A 69 6.23 7.35 1.96
N ASN A 70 7.47 7.19 2.42
CA ASN A 70 8.01 5.90 2.87
C ASN A 70 7.78 5.75 4.38
N LEU A 71 6.97 4.78 4.79
CA LEU A 71 6.60 4.54 6.19
C LEU A 71 7.55 3.59 6.91
N SER A 72 8.08 2.57 6.23
CA SER A 72 8.99 1.59 6.84
C SER A 72 10.37 2.16 7.04
N ASN A 73 10.96 2.73 5.98
CA ASN A 73 12.30 3.30 5.97
C ASN A 73 13.36 2.37 6.58
N THR A 74 13.37 1.09 6.17
CA THR A 74 14.15 0.00 6.78
C THR A 74 15.10 -0.65 5.78
N PRO A 75 16.32 -0.12 5.57
CA PRO A 75 17.20 -0.56 4.48
C PRO A 75 17.72 -2.01 4.58
N ASN A 76 17.59 -2.66 5.75
CA ASN A 76 18.10 -4.02 5.99
C ASN A 76 16.98 -5.02 6.33
N SER A 77 15.73 -4.64 6.12
CA SER A 77 14.55 -5.48 6.38
C SER A 77 13.61 -5.47 5.18
N GLU A 78 12.82 -6.52 5.09
CA GLU A 78 11.72 -6.67 4.16
C GLU A 78 10.42 -6.33 4.89
N SER A 79 9.71 -5.30 4.43
CA SER A 79 8.37 -5.01 4.91
C SER A 79 7.31 -5.82 4.16
N GLU A 80 6.38 -6.41 4.89
CA GLU A 80 5.33 -7.28 4.33
C GLU A 80 3.99 -7.13 5.06
N ASP A 81 2.95 -7.74 4.49
CA ASP A 81 1.62 -7.81 5.09
C ASP A 81 1.04 -6.46 5.52
N VAL A 82 1.18 -5.46 4.63
CA VAL A 82 0.60 -4.13 4.83
C VAL A 82 -0.92 -4.23 5.04
N LYS A 83 -1.41 -3.53 6.07
CA LYS A 83 -2.83 -3.30 6.35
C LYS A 83 -3.05 -1.82 6.64
N ILE A 84 -4.23 -1.31 6.31
CA ILE A 84 -4.63 0.07 6.54
C ILE A 84 -6.07 0.15 7.05
N GLN A 85 -6.32 1.07 7.97
CA GLN A 85 -7.66 1.46 8.41
C GLN A 85 -7.70 2.97 8.67
N ALA A 86 -8.81 3.61 8.33
CA ALA A 86 -9.08 5.01 8.65
C ALA A 86 -10.26 5.10 9.63
N SER A 87 -10.16 6.02 10.59
CA SER A 87 -11.22 6.35 11.53
C SER A 87 -11.15 7.82 11.86
N ASP A 88 -12.21 8.56 11.57
CA ASP A 88 -12.30 10.01 11.74
C ASP A 88 -11.10 10.72 11.09
N SER A 89 -10.29 11.41 11.89
CA SER A 89 -9.08 12.13 11.48
C SER A 89 -7.80 11.29 11.53
N ASN A 90 -7.89 9.98 11.81
CA ASN A 90 -6.74 9.11 12.01
C ASN A 90 -6.66 8.04 10.92
N VAL A 91 -5.42 7.68 10.58
CA VAL A 91 -5.10 6.56 9.69
C VAL A 91 -4.08 5.68 10.40
N TYR A 92 -4.37 4.39 10.43
CA TYR A 92 -3.52 3.37 11.02
C TYR A 92 -2.99 2.48 9.90
N VAL A 93 -1.67 2.41 9.78
CA VAL A 93 -0.98 1.54 8.83
C VAL A 93 -0.11 0.58 9.63
N THR A 94 -0.23 -0.71 9.36
CA THR A 94 0.58 -1.75 10.03
C THR A 94 1.23 -2.65 9.00
N TRP A 95 2.42 -3.15 9.31
CA TRP A 95 3.18 -4.08 8.49
C TRP A 95 4.09 -4.93 9.38
N TRP A 96 4.61 -6.00 8.82
CA TRP A 96 5.63 -6.85 9.44
C TRP A 96 6.99 -6.54 8.84
N GLU A 97 8.02 -6.58 9.67
CA GLU A 97 9.41 -6.49 9.23
C GLU A 97 10.08 -7.86 9.36
N ARG A 98 10.80 -8.27 8.32
CA ARG A 98 11.69 -9.42 8.36
C ARG A 98 13.09 -8.98 8.03
N ASN A 99 14.02 -9.16 8.95
CA ASN A 99 15.44 -8.92 8.67
C ASN A 99 15.87 -9.70 7.43
N GLN A 100 16.55 -9.03 6.49
CA GLN A 100 17.21 -9.76 5.42
C GLN A 100 18.32 -10.63 6.04
N PRO A 101 18.43 -11.91 5.65
CA PRO A 101 19.53 -12.74 6.10
C PRO A 101 20.84 -12.08 5.69
N LYS A 102 21.71 -11.80 6.66
CA LYS A 102 23.05 -11.27 6.41
C LYS A 102 23.81 -12.29 5.57
N THR A 103 24.05 -11.99 4.30
CA THR A 103 24.94 -12.80 3.46
C THR A 103 26.35 -12.69 4.03
N ILE A 104 26.84 -13.76 4.66
CA ILE A 104 28.26 -13.89 5.03
C ILE A 104 28.98 -14.36 3.76
N LEU A 105 29.87 -13.53 3.22
CA LEU A 105 30.82 -13.89 2.17
C LEU A 105 32.04 -14.60 2.77
#